data_AF-A0A6A3A194-F1
#
_entry.id   AF-A0A6A3A194-F1
#
_cell.length_a   1.000
_cell.length_b   1.000
_cell.length_c   1.000
_cell.angle_alpha   90.00
_cell.angle_beta   90.00
_cell.angle_gamma   90.00
#
_symmetry.space_group_name_H-M   'P 1'
#
loop_
_entity.id
_entity.type
_entity.pdbx_description
1 polymer ?
#
loop_
_entity_poly.entity_id
_entity_poly.type
_entity_poly.pdbx_seq_one_letter_code
_entity_poly.pdbx_strand_id
1 'polypeptide(L)'
;MLAAAMNTSAATIDWTMTELMRHPQVTKKLQKELKDIVGTKWTVDESDQEKLKYLNMLMKESFRLHPIVPLLVPECNWHSPSFGLWCLSWFIALTGSSQIICWQVS
;
A
#
# COMPACT_ATOMS: atom_id res chain seq x y z
N MET A 1 16.41 -0.99 3.93
CA MET A 1 15.55 0.01 3.26
C MET A 1 14.89 -0.53 1.98
N LEU A 2 15.56 -1.35 1.16
CA LEU A 2 15.00 -1.89 -0.10
C LEU A 2 13.72 -2.73 0.07
N ALA A 3 13.67 -3.62 1.07
CA ALA A 3 12.52 -4.50 1.29
C ALA A 3 11.21 -3.73 1.59
N ALA A 4 11.29 -2.68 2.42
CA ALA A 4 10.13 -1.85 2.73
C ALA A 4 9.59 -1.13 1.48
N ALA A 5 10.48 -0.59 0.63
CA ALA A 5 10.09 0.07 -0.62
C ALA A 5 9.50 -0.90 -1.66
N MET A 6 10.02 -2.12 -1.75
CA MET A 6 9.45 -3.17 -2.61
C MET A 6 8.05 -3.56 -2.14
N ASN A 7 7.85 -3.75 -0.84
CA ASN A 7 6.55 -4.18 -0.31
C ASN A 7 5.46 -3.11 -0.52
N THR A 8 5.79 -1.83 -0.33
CA THR A 8 4.82 -0.75 -0.57
C THR A 8 4.54 -0.54 -2.07
N SER A 9 5.54 -0.63 -2.94
CA SER A 9 5.31 -0.51 -4.40
C SER A 9 4.50 -1.68 -4.95
N ALA A 10 4.80 -2.92 -4.55
CA ALA A 10 4.03 -4.10 -4.93
C ALA A 10 2.56 -4.00 -4.50
N ALA A 11 2.30 -3.60 -3.26
CA ALA A 11 0.95 -3.37 -2.78
C ALA A 11 0.22 -2.27 -3.56
N THR A 12 0.92 -1.21 -3.99
CA THR A 12 0.32 -0.11 -4.77
C THR A 12 -0.24 -0.61 -6.09
N ILE A 13 0.55 -1.44 -6.77
CA ILE A 13 0.18 -2.02 -8.06
C ILE A 13 -1.02 -2.95 -7.88
N ASP A 14 -1.00 -3.78 -6.84
CA ASP A 14 -2.06 -4.76 -6.57
C ASP A 14 -3.41 -4.08 -6.29
N TRP A 15 -3.42 -3.05 -5.43
CA TRP A 15 -4.62 -2.26 -5.15
C TRP A 15 -5.13 -1.50 -6.37
N THR A 16 -4.21 -0.89 -7.13
CA THR A 16 -4.58 -0.14 -8.33
C THR A 16 -5.17 -1.06 -9.39
N MET A 17 -4.59 -2.26 -9.58
CA MET A 17 -5.09 -3.25 -10.53
C MET A 17 -6.46 -3.78 -10.11
N THR A 18 -6.66 -4.03 -8.82
CA THR A 18 -7.94 -4.46 -8.26
C THR A 18 -9.05 -3.43 -8.50
N GLU A 19 -8.78 -2.15 -8.25
CA GLU A 19 -9.76 -1.07 -8.50
C GLU A 19 -10.05 -0.87 -9.99
N LEU A 20 -9.05 -1.03 -10.86
CA LEU A 20 -9.22 -0.99 -12.32
C LEU A 20 -10.11 -2.14 -12.82
N MET A 21 -10.00 -3.34 -12.23
CA MET A 21 -10.88 -4.47 -12.55
C MET A 21 -12.31 -4.23 -12.06
N ARG A 22 -12.47 -3.63 -10.86
CA ARG A 22 -13.78 -3.34 -10.27
C ARG A 22 -14.57 -2.27 -11.02
N HIS A 23 -13.88 -1.29 -11.64
CA HIS A 23 -14.50 -0.17 -12.34
C HIS A 23 -14.07 -0.07 -13.81
N PRO A 24 -14.60 -0.92 -14.71
CA PRO A 24 -14.17 -0.97 -16.11
C PRO A 24 -14.42 0.34 -16.89
N GLN A 25 -15.43 1.13 -16.50
CA GLN A 25 -15.69 2.45 -17.08
C GLN A 25 -14.55 3.46 -16.82
N VAL A 26 -13.92 3.38 -15.66
CA VAL A 26 -12.81 4.24 -15.24
C VAL A 26 -11.55 3.83 -16.02
N THR A 27 -11.33 2.52 -16.14
CA THR A 27 -10.22 1.94 -16.91
C THR A 27 -10.28 2.33 -18.39
N LYS A 28 -11.46 2.35 -19.02
CA LYS A 28 -11.61 2.81 -20.40
C LYS A 28 -11.22 4.27 -20.59
N LYS A 29 -11.55 5.14 -19.63
CA LYS A 29 -11.15 6.56 -19.67
C LYS A 29 -9.64 6.71 -19.52
N LEU A 30 -9.04 5.97 -18.60
CA LEU A 30 -7.59 5.95 -18.43
C LEU A 30 -6.87 5.48 -19.69
N GLN A 31 -7.31 4.37 -20.28
CA GLN A 31 -6.74 3.86 -21.52
C GLN A 31 -6.88 4.84 -22.70
N LYS A 32 -7.97 5.61 -22.74
CA LYS A 32 -8.15 6.67 -23.72
C LYS A 32 -7.15 7.81 -23.50
N GLU A 33 -7.04 8.32 -22.28
CA GLU A 33 -6.05 9.36 -21.93
C GLU A 33 -4.62 8.90 -22.27
N LEU A 34 -4.29 7.63 -21.96
CA LEU A 34 -2.99 7.04 -22.25
C LEU A 34 -2.72 6.96 -23.76
N LYS A 35 -3.72 6.55 -24.56
CA LYS A 35 -3.60 6.53 -26.03
C LYS A 35 -3.45 7.93 -26.62
N ASP A 36 -4.15 8.92 -26.07
CA ASP A 36 -4.12 10.29 -26.56
C ASP A 36 -2.74 10.96 -26.28
N ILE A 37 -2.13 10.66 -25.12
CA ILE A 37 -0.85 11.26 -24.71
C ILE A 37 0.37 10.49 -25.23
N VAL A 38 0.37 9.16 -25.13
CA VAL A 38 1.50 8.31 -25.52
C VAL A 38 1.51 8.08 -27.03
N GLY A 39 0.33 8.02 -27.66
CA GLY A 39 0.17 7.89 -29.11
C GLY A 39 0.99 6.73 -29.69
N THR A 40 2.02 7.09 -30.46
CA THR A 40 2.91 6.19 -31.24
C THR A 40 4.24 5.87 -30.54
N LYS A 41 4.53 6.51 -29.39
CA LYS A 41 5.79 6.25 -28.69
C LYS A 41 5.69 4.92 -27.95
N TRP A 42 6.68 4.05 -28.17
CA TRP A 42 6.80 2.77 -27.47
C TRP A 42 7.10 2.93 -25.97
N THR A 43 7.67 4.07 -25.58
CA THR A 43 8.16 4.31 -24.21
C THR A 43 7.54 5.58 -23.63
N VAL A 44 7.06 5.47 -22.39
CA VAL A 44 6.60 6.59 -21.57
C VAL A 44 7.82 7.29 -20.98
N ASP A 45 7.94 8.59 -21.21
CA ASP A 45 8.98 9.42 -20.60
C ASP A 45 8.48 10.02 -19.27
N GLU A 46 9.39 10.31 -18.33
CA GLU A 46 9.04 10.94 -17.05
C GLU A 46 8.34 12.29 -17.25
N SER A 47 8.66 13.02 -18.34
CA SER A 47 8.01 14.28 -18.71
C SER A 47 6.52 14.14 -19.02
N ASP A 48 6.07 12.94 -19.43
CA ASP A 48 4.68 12.68 -19.79
C ASP A 48 3.83 12.29 -18.56
N GLN A 49 4.47 11.97 -17.44
CA GLN A 49 3.80 11.67 -16.17
C GLN A 49 2.98 12.87 -15.66
N GLU A 50 3.44 14.10 -15.89
CA GLU A 50 2.71 15.31 -15.51
C GLU A 50 1.44 15.53 -16.35
N LYS A 51 1.43 15.02 -17.58
CA LYS A 51 0.29 15.16 -18.51
C LYS A 51 -0.83 14.16 -18.19
N LEU A 52 -0.49 13.04 -17.56
CA LEU A 52 -1.41 11.96 -17.16
C LEU A 52 -2.20 12.32 -15.90
N LYS A 53 -3.07 13.32 -16.02
CA LYS A 53 -3.86 13.85 -14.89
C LYS A 53 -4.84 12.82 -14.34
N TYR A 54 -5.48 12.02 -15.20
CA TYR A 54 -6.45 11.02 -14.77
C TYR A 54 -5.77 9.84 -14.06
N LEU A 55 -4.61 9.39 -14.55
CA LEU A 55 -3.80 8.39 -13.85
C LEU A 55 -3.39 8.86 -12.45
N ASN A 56 -2.96 10.12 -12.31
CA ASN A 56 -2.57 10.68 -11.01
C ASN A 56 -3.77 10.77 -10.05
N MET A 57 -4.94 11.20 -10.54
CA MET A 57 -6.18 11.16 -9.74
C MET A 57 -6.53 9.75 -9.28
N LEU A 58 -6.35 8.74 -10.14
CA LEU A 58 -6.61 7.34 -9.77
C LEU A 58 -5.64 6.84 -8.70
N MET A 59 -4.34 7.11 -8.83
CA MET A 59 -3.39 6.74 -7.79
C MET A 59 -3.77 7.38 -6.45
N LYS A 60 -4.10 8.67 -6.44
CA LYS A 60 -4.53 9.39 -5.23
C LYS A 60 -5.79 8.79 -4.61
N GLU A 61 -6.78 8.43 -5.42
CA GLU A 61 -8.00 7.80 -4.93
C GLU A 61 -7.75 6.37 -4.40
N SER A 62 -6.89 5.60 -5.06
CA SER A 62 -6.45 4.29 -4.58
C SER A 62 -5.79 4.41 -3.20
N PHE A 63 -4.94 5.40 -2.98
CA PHE A 63 -4.33 5.66 -1.68
C PHE A 63 -5.33 6.13 -0.61
N ARG A 64 -6.39 6.83 -1.01
CA ARG A 64 -7.48 7.24 -0.10
C ARG A 64 -8.27 6.03 0.41
N LEU A 65 -8.52 5.07 -0.48
CA LEU A 65 -9.27 3.84 -0.17
C LEU A 65 -8.40 2.79 0.56
N HIS A 66 -7.14 2.65 0.14
CA HIS A 66 -6.20 1.66 0.63
C HIS A 66 -4.86 2.33 0.98
N PRO A 67 -4.73 2.91 2.19
CA PRO A 67 -3.46 3.48 2.63
C PRO A 67 -2.42 2.36 2.82
N ILE A 68 -1.40 2.36 1.97
CA ILE A 68 -0.37 1.30 1.90
C ILE A 68 0.60 1.37 3.06
N VAL A 69 0.72 2.55 3.64
CA VAL A 69 1.35 2.77 4.93
C VAL A 69 0.23 3.29 5.83
N PRO A 70 -0.16 2.53 6.87
CA PRO A 70 -0.96 3.11 7.94
C PRO A 70 -0.17 4.30 8.46
N LEU A 71 -0.66 5.51 8.18
CA LEU A 71 -0.12 6.74 8.74
C LEU A 71 0.07 6.52 10.24
N LEU A 72 1.31 6.65 10.71
CA LEU A 72 1.71 6.52 12.11
C LEU A 72 1.66 5.06 12.62
N VAL A 73 2.81 4.38 12.57
CA VAL A 73 3.23 3.75 13.82
C VAL A 73 3.31 4.91 14.80
N PRO A 74 2.41 5.04 15.81
CA PRO A 74 2.61 6.05 16.83
C PRO A 74 4.02 5.84 17.36
N GLU A 75 4.79 6.92 17.57
CA GLU A 75 6.04 6.79 18.32
C GLU A 75 5.68 6.05 19.61
N CYS A 76 6.02 4.76 19.68
CA CYS A 76 5.83 3.96 20.87
C CYS A 76 6.81 4.54 21.88
N ASN A 77 6.34 5.52 22.64
CA ASN A 77 7.09 6.02 23.77
C ASN A 77 7.04 4.91 24.81
N TRP A 78 8.09 4.08 24.83
CA TRP A 78 8.28 2.97 25.78
C TRP A 78 8.19 3.41 27.25
N HIS A 79 8.18 4.72 27.50
CA HIS A 79 8.03 5.31 28.82
C HIS A 79 6.58 5.45 29.32
N SER A 80 5.57 4.88 28.64
CA SER A 80 4.20 4.85 29.17
C SER A 80 3.96 3.62 30.06
N PRO A 81 3.80 3.77 31.40
CA PRO A 81 3.59 2.65 32.33
C PRO A 81 2.27 1.90 32.12
N SER A 82 1.34 2.46 31.35
CA SER A 82 0.02 1.89 31.07
C SER A 82 0.02 0.73 30.06
N PHE A 83 1.05 0.58 29.22
CA PHE A 83 1.09 -0.48 28.19
C PHE A 83 1.73 -1.79 28.68
N GLY A 84 2.61 -1.72 29.68
CA GLY A 84 3.34 -2.89 30.20
C GLY A 84 2.44 -3.96 30.83
N LEU A 85 1.31 -3.54 31.43
CA LEU A 85 0.36 -4.44 32.09
C LEU A 85 -0.52 -5.21 31.09
N TRP A 86 -0.83 -4.61 29.94
CA TRP A 86 -1.63 -5.27 28.90
C TRP A 86 -0.81 -6.29 28.09
N CYS A 87 0.47 -6.01 27.82
CA CYS A 87 1.37 -6.96 27.15
C CYS A 87 1.66 -8.21 28.00
N LEU A 88 1.92 -8.04 29.31
CA LEU A 88 2.15 -9.16 30.22
C LEU A 88 0.89 -10.01 30.44
N SER A 89 -0.28 -9.37 30.55
CA SER A 89 -1.55 -10.10 30.73
C SER A 89 -1.91 -10.97 29.51
N TRP A 90 -1.52 -10.56 28.30
CA TRP A 90 -1.79 -11.36 27.10
C TRP A 90 -0.76 -12.47 26.89
N PHE A 91 0.48 -12.27 27.36
CA PHE A 91 1.53 -13.30 27.34
C PHE A 91 1.24 -14.49 28.26
N ILE A 92 0.69 -14.25 29.46
CA ILE A 92 0.40 -15.32 30.43
C ILE A 92 -0.81 -16.17 30.00
N ALA A 93 -1.75 -15.61 29.24
CA ALA A 93 -2.94 -16.31 28.77
C ALA A 93 -2.69 -17.26 27.57
N LEU A 94 -1.52 -17.20 26.93
CA LEU A 94 -1.23 -17.93 25.69
C LEU A 94 -0.07 -18.94 25.77
N THR A 95 0.63 -19.06 26.90
CA THR A 95 1.67 -20.08 27.06
C THR A 95 1.11 -21.36 27.68
N GLY A 96 0.31 -22.06 26.89
CA GLY A 96 -0.14 -23.43 27.16
C GLY A 96 0.14 -24.38 26.01
N SER A 97 1.04 -24.05 25.08
CA SER A 97 1.44 -24.99 24.04
C SER A 97 2.89 -24.78 23.61
N SER A 98 3.66 -25.84 23.77
CA SER A 98 5.09 -25.94 23.49
C SER A 98 5.35 -25.94 21.98
N GLN A 99 5.10 -24.82 21.31
CA GLN A 99 5.52 -24.56 19.94
C GLN A 99 5.98 -23.11 19.82
N ILE A 100 7.29 -22.94 19.73
CA ILE A 100 7.92 -21.70 19.26
C ILE A 100 7.60 -21.64 17.76
N ILE A 101 6.43 -21.10 17.42
CA ILE A 101 6.11 -20.77 16.03
C ILE A 101 6.61 -19.35 15.81
N CYS A 102 7.91 -19.26 15.52
CA CYS A 102 8.51 -18.08 14.91
C CYS A 102 8.05 -18.04 13.44
N TRP A 103 6.84 -17.54 13.20
CA TRP A 103 6.35 -17.11 11.88
C TRP A 103 5.32 -16.00 12.19
N GLN A 104 5.38 -14.79 11.68
CA GLN A 104 5.83 -14.38 10.35
C GLN A 104 6.07 -12.86 10.34
N VAL A 105 7.34 -12.47 10.42
CA VAL A 105 7.88 -11.27 9.76
C VAL A 105 9.15 -11.74 9.04
N SER A 106 9.00 -12.05 7.76
CA SER A 106 10.02 -11.80 6.74
C SER A 106 9.33 -11.45 5.44
#